data_AF-A0A101SZ23-F1
#
_entry.id   AF-A0A101SZ23-F1
#
_cell.length_a   1.000
_cell.length_b   1.000
_cell.length_c   1.000
_cell.angle_alpha   90.00
_cell.angle_beta   90.00
_cell.angle_gamma   90.00
#
_symmetry.space_group_name_H-M   'P 1'
#
loop_
_entity.id
_entity.type
_entity.pdbx_description
1 polymer ?
#
loop_
_entity_poly.entity_id
_entity_poly.type
_entity_poly.pdbx_seq_one_letter_code
_entity_poly.pdbx_strand_id
1 'polypeptide(L)'
;MAGWQREVLAATGAPFRVSDAYAKAGRERYGLSPRTPAEFDSCLRETNDPDIPLAARAARAYLDVAFFHPFTDGNARAALLTLVHVLTREDIVLPEVGPLQTTRYADDPAGAGDLAALIGVLNRRRR
;
A
#
# COMPACT_ATOMS: atom_id res chain seq x y z
N MET A 1 -2.82 -9.48 6.62
CA MET A 1 -3.29 -9.01 5.30
C MET A 1 -4.06 -10.10 4.53
N ALA A 2 -3.44 -11.23 4.16
CA ALA A 2 -4.14 -12.27 3.36
C ALA A 2 -5.43 -12.81 4.01
N GLY A 3 -5.44 -13.00 5.34
CA GLY A 3 -6.65 -13.40 6.07
C GLY A 3 -7.82 -12.43 5.93
N TRP A 4 -7.57 -11.12 6.07
CA TRP A 4 -8.59 -10.08 5.91
C TRP A 4 -9.03 -9.92 4.45
N GLN A 5 -8.08 -10.01 3.51
CA GLN A 5 -8.38 -9.93 2.09
C GLN A 5 -9.35 -11.05 1.67
N ARG A 6 -9.19 -12.26 2.20
CA ARG A 6 -10.14 -13.37 2.00
C ARG A 6 -11.55 -13.01 2.45
N GLU A 7 -11.69 -12.46 3.65
CA GLU A 7 -12.99 -12.05 4.20
C GLU A 7 -13.67 -11.00 3.33
N VAL A 8 -12.92 -9.96 2.91
CA VAL A 8 -13.46 -8.87 2.08
C VAL A 8 -13.76 -9.30 0.65
N LEU A 9 -12.97 -10.20 0.09
CA LEU A 9 -13.20 -10.75 -1.26
C LEU A 9 -14.19 -11.93 -1.26
N ALA A 10 -14.69 -12.36 -0.09
CA ALA A 10 -15.47 -13.59 0.07
C ALA A 10 -14.80 -14.80 -0.62
N ALA A 11 -13.47 -14.89 -0.53
CA ALA A 11 -12.65 -15.88 -1.23
C ALA A 11 -12.00 -16.87 -0.26
N THR A 12 -11.80 -18.11 -0.69
CA THR A 12 -11.13 -19.15 0.10
C THR A 12 -9.62 -18.89 0.29
N GLY A 13 -9.04 -18.00 -0.52
CA GLY A 13 -7.64 -17.64 -0.56
C GLY A 13 -7.42 -16.21 -1.07
N ALA A 14 -6.30 -15.58 -0.68
CA ALA A 14 -5.81 -14.35 -1.29
C ALA A 14 -4.32 -14.53 -1.63
N PRO A 15 -3.99 -15.44 -2.57
CA PRO A 15 -2.61 -15.67 -2.98
C PRO A 15 -2.07 -14.46 -3.74
N PHE A 16 -0.75 -14.32 -3.78
CA PHE A 16 -0.12 -13.42 -4.73
C PHE A 16 -0.52 -13.84 -6.15
N ARG A 17 -0.86 -12.87 -7.00
CA ARG A 17 -1.31 -13.12 -8.38
C ARG A 17 -0.22 -13.87 -9.16
N VAL A 18 -0.65 -14.76 -10.06
CA VAL A 18 0.25 -15.58 -10.88
C VAL A 18 0.34 -15.11 -12.33
N SER A 19 -0.36 -14.02 -12.66
CA SER A 19 -0.38 -13.38 -13.97
C SER A 19 -0.41 -11.86 -13.83
N ASP A 20 -0.26 -11.16 -14.95
CA ASP A 20 -0.50 -9.72 -15.03
C ASP A 20 -1.88 -9.35 -14.47
N ALA A 21 -1.94 -8.24 -13.74
CA ALA A 21 -3.19 -7.66 -13.29
C ALA A 21 -3.55 -6.44 -14.13
N TYR A 22 -4.85 -6.19 -14.24
CA TYR A 22 -5.39 -5.08 -15.02
C TYR A 22 -6.38 -4.29 -14.18
N ALA A 23 -6.26 -2.97 -14.22
CA ALA A 23 -7.19 -2.06 -13.54
C ALA A 23 -7.80 -1.06 -14.53
N LYS A 24 -8.80 -0.32 -14.04
CA LYS A 24 -9.49 0.75 -14.80
C LYS A 24 -9.98 0.29 -16.17
N ALA A 25 -10.68 -0.85 -16.19
CA ALA A 25 -11.19 -1.50 -17.41
C ALA A 25 -10.08 -1.79 -18.44
N GLY A 26 -8.90 -2.22 -17.97
CA GLY A 26 -7.77 -2.61 -18.82
C GLY A 26 -6.83 -1.46 -19.19
N ARG A 27 -7.11 -0.22 -18.78
CA ARG A 27 -6.23 0.93 -19.06
C ARG A 27 -4.90 0.88 -18.34
N GLU A 28 -4.84 0.16 -17.23
CA GLU A 28 -3.61 -0.01 -16.44
C GLU A 28 -3.25 -1.49 -16.39
N ARG A 29 -1.98 -1.79 -16.73
CA ARG A 29 -1.40 -3.13 -16.63
C ARG A 29 -0.31 -3.14 -15.57
N TYR A 30 -0.41 -4.08 -14.64
CA TYR A 30 0.60 -4.36 -13.64
C TYR A 30 1.32 -5.65 -14.02
N GLY A 31 2.54 -5.50 -14.54
CA GLY A 31 3.37 -6.64 -14.96
C GLY A 31 3.71 -7.56 -13.78
N LEU A 32 3.81 -8.87 -14.04
CA LEU A 32 4.39 -9.83 -13.10
C LEU A 32 5.72 -10.35 -13.63
N SER A 33 6.76 -10.30 -12.80
CA SER A 33 7.99 -11.07 -13.02
C SER A 33 8.15 -12.13 -11.92
N PRO A 34 8.96 -13.18 -12.14
CA PRO A 34 9.26 -14.16 -11.08
C PRO A 34 9.88 -13.56 -9.82
N ARG A 35 10.50 -12.37 -9.91
CA ARG A 35 11.12 -11.66 -8.77
C ARG A 35 10.14 -10.80 -8.00
N THR A 36 9.00 -10.44 -8.60
CA THR A 36 8.05 -9.47 -8.06
C THR A 36 7.55 -9.81 -6.65
N PRO A 37 7.25 -11.08 -6.29
CA PRO A 37 6.89 -11.41 -4.90
C PRO A 37 8.02 -11.16 -3.90
N ALA A 38 9.25 -11.54 -4.24
CA ALA A 38 10.40 -11.35 -3.35
C ALA A 38 10.78 -9.86 -3.19
N GLU A 39 10.63 -9.08 -4.26
CA GLU A 39 10.81 -7.62 -4.24
C GLU A 39 9.75 -6.96 -3.36
N PHE A 40 8.48 -7.37 -3.51
CA PHE A 40 7.39 -6.89 -2.67
C PHE A 40 7.62 -7.16 -1.19
N ASP A 41 8.02 -8.39 -0.84
CA ASP A 41 8.35 -8.75 0.54
C ASP A 41 9.54 -7.95 1.09
N SER A 42 10.50 -7.57 0.24
CA SER A 42 11.62 -6.72 0.64
C SER A 42 11.17 -5.31 0.95
N CYS A 43 10.40 -4.68 0.06
CA CYS A 43 9.91 -3.33 0.29
C CYS A 43 9.01 -3.27 1.54
N LEU A 44 8.16 -4.27 1.78
CA LEU A 44 7.34 -4.34 3.00
C LEU A 44 8.17 -4.51 4.29
N ARG A 45 9.34 -5.15 4.24
CA ARG A 45 10.20 -5.26 5.42
C ARG A 45 10.78 -3.91 5.80
N GLU A 46 11.22 -3.11 4.81
CA GLU A 46 11.79 -1.78 5.02
C GLU A 46 10.82 -0.82 5.72
N THR A 47 9.51 -1.03 5.61
CA THR A 47 8.52 -0.19 6.30
C THR A 47 8.51 -0.38 7.82
N ASN A 48 9.25 -1.38 8.35
CA ASN A 48 9.43 -1.60 9.78
C ASN A 48 10.70 -0.97 10.35
N ASP A 49 11.52 -0.30 9.52
CA ASP A 49 12.75 0.35 9.97
C ASP A 49 12.44 1.59 10.84
N PRO A 50 12.77 1.60 12.14
CA PRO A 50 12.44 2.71 13.02
C PRO A 50 13.16 4.02 12.67
N ASP A 51 14.28 3.96 11.94
CA ASP A 51 15.10 5.13 11.60
C ASP A 51 14.48 5.95 10.44
N ILE A 52 13.58 5.34 9.67
CA ILE A 52 12.84 6.03 8.60
C ILE A 52 11.63 6.75 9.21
N PRO A 53 11.36 8.04 8.90
CA PRO A 53 10.19 8.74 9.43
C PRO A 53 8.87 8.00 9.16
N LEU A 54 7.99 7.90 10.18
CA LEU A 54 6.73 7.15 10.08
C LEU A 54 5.92 7.49 8.83
N ALA A 55 5.79 8.77 8.50
CA ALA A 55 5.02 9.20 7.33
C ALA A 55 5.60 8.63 6.02
N ALA A 56 6.92 8.51 5.92
CA ALA A 56 7.59 7.90 4.78
C ALA A 56 7.37 6.38 4.75
N ARG A 57 7.50 5.68 5.89
CA ARG A 57 7.20 4.23 6.00
C ARG A 57 5.76 3.93 5.59
N ALA A 58 4.82 4.71 6.10
CA ALA A 58 3.39 4.58 5.83
C ALA A 58 3.05 4.86 4.35
N ALA A 59 3.60 5.94 3.77
CA ALA A 59 3.46 6.23 2.34
C ALA A 59 4.02 5.10 1.48
N ARG A 60 5.22 4.60 1.83
CA ARG A 60 5.90 3.58 1.06
C ARG A 60 5.11 2.26 1.05
N ALA A 61 4.64 1.83 2.22
CA ALA A 61 3.79 0.64 2.38
C ALA A 61 2.49 0.72 1.56
N TYR A 62 1.82 1.88 1.56
CA TYR A 62 0.63 2.11 0.73
C TYR A 62 0.95 1.96 -0.76
N LEU A 63 2.00 2.64 -1.23
CA LEU A 63 2.40 2.61 -2.63
C LEU A 63 2.87 1.21 -3.05
N ASP A 64 3.50 0.43 -2.16
CA ASP A 64 3.98 -0.91 -2.50
C ASP A 64 2.80 -1.80 -2.86
N VAL A 65 1.80 -1.84 -1.99
CA VAL A 65 0.61 -2.64 -2.25
C VAL A 65 -0.16 -2.12 -3.48
N ALA A 66 -0.26 -0.80 -3.66
CA ALA A 66 -0.96 -0.22 -4.80
C ALA A 66 -0.30 -0.57 -6.15
N PHE A 67 1.04 -0.60 -6.22
CA PHE A 67 1.80 -0.72 -7.48
C PHE A 67 2.40 -2.10 -7.75
N PHE A 68 2.81 -2.86 -6.73
CA PHE A 68 3.07 -4.29 -6.91
C PHE A 68 1.78 -5.02 -7.30
N HIS A 69 0.66 -4.50 -6.81
CA HIS A 69 -0.68 -4.96 -7.13
C HIS A 69 -0.80 -6.47 -6.86
N PRO A 70 -0.51 -6.92 -5.63
CA PRO A 70 -0.23 -8.33 -5.33
C PRO A 70 -1.42 -9.27 -5.57
N PHE A 71 -2.64 -8.77 -5.61
CA PHE A 71 -3.86 -9.57 -5.77
C PHE A 71 -4.52 -9.33 -7.13
N THR A 72 -5.40 -10.23 -7.54
CA THR A 72 -6.23 -10.04 -8.76
C THR A 72 -7.34 -9.00 -8.55
N ASP A 73 -7.79 -8.80 -7.32
CA ASP A 73 -8.72 -7.73 -6.91
C ASP A 73 -8.41 -7.24 -5.49
N GLY A 74 -8.88 -6.04 -5.18
CA GLY A 74 -8.88 -5.47 -3.85
C GLY A 74 -7.56 -4.85 -3.43
N ASN A 75 -6.64 -4.59 -4.37
CA ASN A 75 -5.34 -3.97 -4.07
C ASN A 75 -5.46 -2.58 -3.46
N ALA A 76 -6.41 -1.75 -3.92
CA ALA A 76 -6.64 -0.43 -3.32
C ALA A 76 -7.12 -0.53 -1.85
N ARG A 77 -8.00 -1.50 -1.56
CA ARG A 77 -8.49 -1.81 -0.22
C ARG A 77 -7.35 -2.33 0.67
N ALA A 78 -6.54 -3.25 0.14
CA ALA A 78 -5.36 -3.76 0.83
C ALA A 78 -4.33 -2.64 1.10
N ALA A 79 -4.09 -1.73 0.16
CA ALA A 79 -3.16 -0.62 0.33
C ALA A 79 -3.60 0.32 1.47
N LEU A 80 -4.89 0.68 1.51
CA LEU A 80 -5.44 1.48 2.60
C LEU A 80 -5.32 0.77 3.95
N LEU A 81 -5.58 -0.52 4.00
CA LEU A 81 -5.43 -1.29 5.23
C LEU A 81 -3.97 -1.40 5.69
N THR A 82 -3.03 -1.59 4.77
CA THR A 82 -1.60 -1.58 5.11
C THR A 82 -1.19 -0.24 5.68
N LEU A 83 -1.65 0.87 5.09
CA LEU A 83 -1.44 2.22 5.63
C LEU A 83 -1.99 2.33 7.06
N VAL A 84 -3.26 1.97 7.26
CA VAL A 84 -3.89 2.01 8.59
C VAL A 84 -3.12 1.13 9.57
N HIS A 85 -2.71 -0.08 9.17
CA HIS A 85 -1.94 -0.98 10.02
C HIS A 85 -0.64 -0.35 10.50
N VAL A 86 0.15 0.24 9.59
CA VAL A 86 1.41 0.91 9.94
C VAL A 86 1.18 2.06 10.91
N LEU A 87 0.13 2.88 10.70
CA LEU A 87 -0.20 4.00 11.59
C LEU A 87 -0.69 3.52 12.96
N THR A 88 -1.55 2.50 13.01
CA THR A 88 -2.12 1.98 14.26
C THR A 88 -1.08 1.33 15.16
N ARG A 89 0.04 0.84 14.63
CA ARG A 89 1.17 0.34 15.43
C ARG A 89 1.87 1.44 16.24
N GLU A 90 1.66 2.70 15.86
CA GLU A 90 2.19 3.89 16.52
C GLU A 90 1.06 4.69 17.19
N ASP A 91 -0.07 4.03 17.49
CA ASP A 91 -1.27 4.62 18.12
C ASP A 91 -1.90 5.80 17.34
N ILE A 92 -1.65 5.88 16.03
CA ILE A 92 -2.21 6.90 15.15
C ILE A 92 -3.46 6.37 14.45
N VAL A 93 -4.54 7.12 14.60
CA VAL A 93 -5.82 6.88 13.94
C VAL A 93 -6.00 7.90 12.83
N LEU A 94 -6.37 7.45 11.63
CA LEU A 94 -6.77 8.34 10.55
C LEU A 94 -8.15 8.93 10.87
N PRO A 95 -8.26 10.26 11.11
CA PRO A 95 -9.54 10.88 11.48
C PRO A 95 -10.50 10.97 10.31
N GLU A 96 -9.97 11.02 9.09
CA GLU A 96 -10.72 11.11 7.84
C GLU A 96 -10.17 10.08 6.86
N VAL A 97 -11.08 9.38 6.17
CA VAL A 97 -10.73 8.44 5.09
C VAL A 97 -11.41 8.95 3.83
N GLY A 98 -10.60 9.44 2.90
CA GLY A 98 -11.02 9.87 1.56
C GLY A 98 -10.25 9.15 0.46
N PRO A 99 -10.65 9.29 -0.81
CA PRO A 99 -9.91 8.73 -1.93
C PRO A 99 -8.49 9.30 -1.97
N LEU A 100 -7.49 8.46 -1.73
CA LEU A 100 -6.10 8.81 -1.97
C LEU A 100 -5.82 8.68 -3.47
N GLN A 101 -5.87 9.80 -4.19
CA GLN A 101 -5.40 9.83 -5.57
C GLN A 101 -3.87 9.95 -5.58
N THR A 102 -3.19 8.85 -5.84
CA THR A 102 -1.77 8.86 -6.22
C THR A 102 -1.64 8.64 -7.73
N THR A 103 -0.81 9.45 -8.37
CA THR A 103 -0.54 9.35 -9.82
C THR A 103 0.78 8.66 -10.14
N ARG A 104 1.55 8.18 -9.14
CA ARG A 104 2.95 7.81 -9.34
C ARG A 104 3.38 6.56 -8.59
N TYR A 105 4.32 5.83 -9.20
CA TYR A 105 4.79 4.50 -8.78
C TYR A 105 5.49 4.49 -7.42
N ALA A 106 5.56 3.29 -6.85
CA ALA A 106 6.33 2.93 -5.66
C ALA A 106 7.77 3.47 -5.63
N ASP A 107 8.43 3.41 -6.78
CA ASP A 107 9.83 3.80 -6.99
C ASP A 107 10.00 5.25 -7.42
N ASP A 108 8.91 6.03 -7.53
CA ASP A 108 8.99 7.48 -7.71
C ASP A 108 9.13 8.20 -6.36
N PRO A 109 10.32 8.75 -6.04
CA PRO A 109 10.56 9.38 -4.76
C PRO A 109 9.72 10.64 -4.54
N ALA A 110 9.35 11.35 -5.62
CA ALA A 110 8.56 12.57 -5.52
C ALA A 110 7.11 12.27 -5.13
N GLY A 111 6.47 11.29 -5.78
CA GLY A 111 5.12 10.85 -5.43
C GLY A 111 5.04 10.22 -4.04
N ALA A 112 6.07 9.47 -3.63
CA ALA A 112 6.19 8.99 -2.26
C ALA A 112 6.32 10.15 -1.26
N GLY A 113 7.12 11.17 -1.59
CA GLY A 113 7.27 12.39 -0.79
C GLY A 113 5.98 13.18 -0.64
N ASP A 114 5.22 13.37 -1.73
CA ASP A 114 3.93 14.08 -1.71
C ASP A 114 2.91 13.37 -0.80
N LEU A 115 2.81 12.04 -0.91
CA LEU A 115 1.94 11.24 -0.06
C LEU A 115 2.41 11.25 1.41
N ALA A 116 3.72 11.15 1.65
CA ALA A 116 4.28 11.25 2.99
C ALA A 116 3.99 12.62 3.63
N ALA A 117 4.04 13.71 2.85
CA ALA A 117 3.68 15.03 3.32
C ALA A 117 2.20 15.11 3.72
N LEU A 118 1.30 14.57 2.91
CA LEU A 118 -0.13 14.49 3.22
C LEU A 118 -0.38 13.71 4.51
N ILE A 119 0.20 12.51 4.65
CA ILE A 119 0.10 11.70 5.86
C ILE A 119 0.67 12.46 7.08
N GLY A 120 1.80 13.14 6.89
CA GLY A 120 2.41 13.98 7.93
C GLY A 120 1.56 15.19 8.34
N VAL A 121 0.76 15.76 7.44
CA VAL A 121 -0.23 16.80 7.77
C VAL A 121 -1.40 16.20 8.57
N LEU A 122 -1.92 15.05 8.15
CA LEU A 122 -3.00 14.35 8.86
C LEU A 122 -2.58 13.95 10.28
N ASN A 123 -1.32 13.57 10.47
CA ASN A 123 -0.74 13.27 11.78
C ASN A 123 -0.62 14.52 12.68
N ARG A 124 -0.27 15.69 12.11
CA ARG A 124 0.00 16.92 12.89
C ARG A 124 -1.24 17.58 13.50
N ARG A 125 -2.47 17.17 13.15
CA ARG A 125 -3.71 17.68 13.75
C ARG A 125 -3.95 17.20 15.21
N ARG A 126 -3.01 16.48 15.82
CA ARG A 126 -3.00 16.15 17.26
C ARG A 126 -1.92 16.92 18.05
N ARG A 127 -1.81 18.22 17.84
CA ARG A 127 -1.18 19.12 18.83
C ARG A 127 -2.14 20.24 19.18
#